data_AF-A0A3D5MJ90-F1
#
_entry.id   AF-A0A3D5MJ90-F1
#
_cell.length_a   1.000
_cell.length_b   1.000
_cell.length_c   1.000
_cell.angle_alpha   90.00
_cell.angle_beta   90.00
_cell.angle_gamma   90.00
#
_symmetry.space_group_name_H-M   'P 1'
#
loop_
_entity.id
_entity.type
_entity.pdbx_description
1 polymer ?
#
loop_
_entity_poly.entity_id
_entity_poly.type
_entity_poly.pdbx_seq_one_letter_code
_entity_poly.pdbx_strand_id
1 'polypeptide(L)'
;ITAADRDRYQRRAAAWSLALEQSRRQAGSGDLASLGDLIDPAATRAGVTPPEGAYRCRTVKLGSQGGDGGLGYVVYGWFACRIENTALGLKLTKLSGSQRQAGLLFPENDREMVFLGSMALASEPTARAYGQRPERDMVSVLERIGESRWRLVTPWPANESNLDILELVPAPAGTPARRR
;
A
#
# COMPACT_ATOMS: atom_id res chain seq x y z
N ILE A 1 -17.17 6.35 1.07
CA ILE A 1 -16.71 5.07 1.63
C ILE A 1 -17.79 4.44 2.51
N THR A 2 -17.75 3.12 2.76
CA THR A 2 -18.74 2.44 3.63
C THR A 2 -18.47 2.68 5.12
N ALA A 3 -19.38 2.26 6.00
CA ALA A 3 -19.18 2.31 7.45
C ALA A 3 -18.02 1.39 7.90
N ALA A 4 -17.91 0.20 7.32
CA ALA A 4 -16.82 -0.74 7.61
C ALA A 4 -15.46 -0.16 7.19
N ASP A 5 -15.39 0.51 6.04
CA ASP A 5 -14.16 1.18 5.60
C ASP A 5 -13.77 2.30 6.56
N ARG A 6 -14.74 3.10 7.01
CA ARG A 6 -14.52 4.18 7.97
C ARG A 6 -13.98 3.65 9.30
N ASP A 7 -14.56 2.57 9.82
CA ASP A 7 -14.08 1.92 11.05
C ASP A 7 -12.62 1.47 10.92
N ARG A 8 -12.29 0.72 9.85
CA ARG A 8 -10.91 0.26 9.60
C ARG A 8 -9.94 1.44 9.49
N TYR A 9 -10.33 2.49 8.76
CA TYR A 9 -9.54 3.70 8.58
C TYR A 9 -9.29 4.44 9.91
N GLN A 10 -10.30 4.56 10.77
CA GLN A 10 -10.20 5.22 12.07
C GLN A 10 -9.36 4.41 13.06
N ARG A 11 -9.36 3.08 12.96
CA ARG A 11 -8.51 2.19 13.78
C ARG A 11 -7.09 1.99 13.23
N ARG A 12 -6.58 2.93 12.43
CA ARG A 12 -5.22 2.87 11.84
C ARG A 12 -4.11 2.81 12.90
N ALA A 13 -4.21 3.59 13.98
CA ALA A 13 -3.22 3.57 15.06
C ALA A 13 -3.17 2.21 15.77
N ALA A 14 -4.34 1.60 16.01
CA ALA A 14 -4.43 0.26 16.58
C ALA A 14 -3.84 -0.82 15.64
N ALA A 15 -4.06 -0.68 14.32
CA ALA A 15 -3.45 -1.58 13.33
C ALA A 15 -1.92 -1.53 13.40
N TRP A 16 -1.33 -0.33 13.39
CA TRP A 16 0.11 -0.14 13.55
C TRP A 16 0.65 -0.77 14.84
N SER A 17 0.03 -0.47 15.98
CA SER A 17 0.49 -0.99 17.28
C SER A 17 0.48 -2.51 17.31
N LEU A 18 -0.66 -3.13 16.99
CA LEU A 18 -0.80 -4.59 17.04
C LEU A 18 0.09 -5.28 16.00
N ALA A 19 0.15 -4.75 14.78
CA ALA A 19 0.95 -5.30 13.71
C ALA A 19 2.43 -5.32 14.09
N LEU A 20 2.98 -4.20 14.58
CA LEU A 20 4.37 -4.10 15.00
C LEU A 20 4.70 -4.95 16.22
N GLU A 21 3.78 -5.05 17.19
CA GLU A 21 3.92 -5.95 18.34
C GLU A 21 4.06 -7.40 17.88
N GLN A 22 3.13 -7.88 17.05
CA GLN A 22 3.16 -9.23 16.52
C GLN A 22 4.39 -9.48 15.65
N SER A 23 4.78 -8.53 14.78
CA SER A 23 5.98 -8.65 13.95
C SER A 23 7.27 -8.79 14.75
N ARG A 24 7.34 -8.25 15.97
CA ARG A 24 8.52 -8.37 16.85
C ARG A 24 8.53 -9.67 17.65
N ARG A 25 7.36 -10.22 18.01
CA ARG A 25 7.24 -11.41 18.87
C ARG A 25 7.18 -12.72 18.09
N GLN A 26 6.59 -12.70 16.89
CA GLN A 26 6.33 -13.91 16.10
C GLN A 26 7.35 -14.08 14.97
N ALA A 27 7.50 -15.32 14.50
CA ALA A 27 8.30 -15.60 13.31
C ALA A 27 7.71 -14.89 12.08
N GLY A 28 8.58 -14.43 11.18
CA GLY A 28 8.17 -13.83 9.91
C GLY A 28 9.02 -14.33 8.75
N SER A 29 8.74 -13.80 7.57
CA SER A 29 9.45 -14.12 6.33
C SER A 29 10.06 -12.86 5.72
N GLY A 30 11.35 -12.94 5.38
CA GLY A 30 12.17 -11.81 4.94
C GLY A 30 12.82 -11.03 6.09
N ASP A 31 13.35 -9.85 5.78
CA ASP A 31 14.15 -9.05 6.71
C ASP A 31 13.36 -7.81 7.18
N LEU A 32 12.79 -7.90 8.39
CA LEU A 32 12.06 -6.81 9.03
C LEU A 32 12.98 -5.64 9.42
N ALA A 33 14.23 -5.91 9.82
CA ALA A 33 15.16 -4.89 10.27
C ALA A 33 15.61 -3.97 9.11
N SER A 34 15.64 -4.50 7.88
CA SER A 34 15.94 -3.71 6.67
C SER A 34 14.91 -2.65 6.30
N LEU A 35 13.71 -2.66 6.91
CA LEU A 35 12.60 -1.82 6.47
C LEU A 35 12.76 -0.35 6.91
N GLY A 36 13.41 -0.11 8.06
CA GLY A 36 13.66 1.22 8.61
C GLY A 36 12.39 2.07 8.68
N ASP A 37 12.48 3.31 8.17
CA ASP A 37 11.39 4.30 8.09
C ASP A 37 10.08 3.77 7.48
N LEU A 38 10.13 2.70 6.67
CA LEU A 38 8.91 2.10 6.10
C LEU A 38 7.93 1.66 7.19
N ILE A 39 8.43 1.12 8.30
CA ILE A 39 7.63 0.58 9.40
C ILE A 39 7.64 1.48 10.65
N ASP A 40 8.16 2.70 10.53
CA ASP A 40 8.08 3.72 11.58
C ASP A 40 6.85 4.62 11.36
N PRO A 41 5.80 4.56 12.21
CA PRO A 41 4.63 5.42 12.09
C PRO A 41 4.94 6.92 12.09
N ALA A 42 6.09 7.35 12.64
CA ALA A 42 6.49 8.75 12.74
C ALA A 42 7.26 9.27 11.50
N ALA A 43 7.59 8.41 10.53
CA ALA A 43 8.43 8.78 9.38
C ALA A 43 7.76 9.69 8.33
N THR A 44 6.50 10.09 8.53
CA THR A 44 5.71 10.87 7.56
C THR A 44 6.27 12.28 7.35
N ARG A 45 6.38 12.70 6.09
CA ARG A 45 6.95 13.97 5.63
C ARG A 45 5.93 14.78 4.82
N ALA A 46 6.14 16.09 4.79
CA ALA A 46 5.44 17.04 3.92
C ALA A 46 5.69 16.78 2.42
N GLY A 47 4.84 17.33 1.56
CA GLY A 47 4.89 17.15 0.11
C GLY A 47 4.51 15.74 -0.31
N VAL A 48 3.35 15.26 0.14
CA VAL A 48 2.93 13.86 -0.05
C VAL A 48 2.71 13.47 -1.52
N THR A 49 2.30 14.40 -2.38
CA THR A 49 1.92 14.12 -3.77
C THR A 49 3.08 13.50 -4.55
N PRO A 50 2.99 12.22 -4.95
CA PRO A 50 4.06 11.56 -5.70
C PRO A 50 4.08 12.03 -7.15
N PRO A 51 5.27 12.13 -7.79
CA PRO A 51 5.34 12.42 -9.22
C PRO A 51 4.74 11.29 -10.05
N GLU A 52 4.27 11.62 -11.25
CA GLU A 52 3.83 10.64 -12.24
C GLU A 52 4.99 9.75 -12.70
N GLY A 53 4.69 8.52 -13.10
CA GLY A 53 5.66 7.65 -13.76
C GLY A 53 5.67 6.20 -13.27
N ALA A 54 6.74 5.50 -13.63
CA ALA A 54 6.97 4.12 -13.24
C ALA A 54 7.55 4.04 -11.82
N TYR A 55 7.10 3.05 -11.06
CA TYR A 55 7.55 2.78 -9.70
C TYR A 55 7.95 1.31 -9.56
N ARG A 56 8.98 1.04 -8.77
CA ARG A 56 9.13 -0.26 -8.12
C ARG A 56 8.31 -0.23 -6.84
N CYS A 57 7.59 -1.31 -6.58
CA CYS A 57 6.78 -1.44 -5.39
C CYS A 57 6.89 -2.82 -4.76
N ARG A 58 6.79 -2.92 -3.44
CA ARG A 58 6.71 -4.20 -2.73
C ARG A 58 5.73 -4.10 -1.59
N THR A 59 5.06 -5.21 -1.31
CA THR A 59 4.14 -5.31 -0.18
C THR A 59 4.91 -5.82 1.05
N VAL A 60 4.67 -5.21 2.19
CA VAL A 60 5.04 -5.73 3.50
C VAL A 60 3.74 -5.93 4.28
N LYS A 61 3.53 -7.16 4.74
CA LYS A 61 2.40 -7.50 5.60
C LYS A 61 2.90 -7.58 7.02
N LEU A 62 2.24 -6.86 7.94
CA LEU A 62 2.61 -6.82 9.35
C LEU A 62 1.44 -7.31 10.21
N GLY A 63 1.77 -8.15 11.18
CA GLY A 63 0.83 -8.89 12.00
C GLY A 63 -0.01 -9.89 11.22
N SER A 64 -0.75 -10.71 11.96
CA SER A 64 -1.72 -11.64 11.44
C SER A 64 -3.08 -11.48 12.14
N GLN A 65 -4.15 -11.54 11.35
CA GLN A 65 -5.52 -11.67 11.87
C GLN A 65 -5.83 -13.09 12.37
N GLY A 66 -4.97 -14.07 12.06
CA GLY A 66 -5.07 -15.45 12.58
C GLY A 66 -4.52 -15.62 14.00
N GLY A 67 -4.14 -14.52 14.67
CA GLY A 67 -3.52 -14.55 16.00
C GLY A 67 -2.11 -15.15 15.99
N ASP A 68 -1.78 -15.92 17.01
CA ASP A 68 -0.43 -16.49 17.22
C ASP A 68 -0.10 -17.68 16.29
N GLY A 69 -1.06 -18.15 15.49
CA GLY A 69 -0.84 -19.18 14.47
C GLY A 69 -0.37 -18.64 13.11
N GLY A 70 -0.38 -17.32 12.92
CA GLY A 70 0.07 -16.66 11.68
C GLY A 70 1.53 -16.22 11.72
N LEU A 71 2.04 -15.75 10.58
CA LEU A 71 3.34 -15.07 10.54
C LEU A 71 3.19 -13.65 11.08
N GLY A 72 4.14 -13.23 11.93
CA GLY A 72 4.21 -11.88 12.45
C GLY A 72 4.48 -10.84 11.37
N TYR A 73 5.15 -11.22 10.28
CA TYR A 73 5.33 -10.38 9.11
C TYR A 73 5.71 -11.19 7.86
N VAL A 74 5.47 -10.60 6.69
CA VAL A 74 5.97 -11.08 5.39
C VAL A 74 6.47 -9.91 4.56
N VAL A 75 7.75 -9.92 4.18
CA VAL A 75 8.35 -8.94 3.26
C VAL A 75 8.43 -9.54 1.87
N TYR A 76 7.61 -9.03 0.93
CA TYR A 76 7.65 -9.50 -0.45
C TYR A 76 8.75 -8.81 -1.27
N GLY A 77 9.11 -9.45 -2.39
CA GLY A 77 10.00 -8.89 -3.40
C GLY A 77 9.38 -7.72 -4.18
N TRP A 78 10.18 -7.14 -5.07
CA TRP A 78 9.78 -6.00 -5.88
C TRP A 78 8.92 -6.38 -7.09
N PHE A 79 7.95 -5.52 -7.39
CA PHE A 79 7.00 -5.57 -8.48
C PHE A 79 6.95 -4.22 -9.21
N ALA A 80 6.28 -4.19 -10.35
CA ALA A 80 6.03 -2.95 -11.10
C ALA A 80 4.74 -2.29 -10.62
N CYS A 81 4.83 -0.98 -10.37
CA CYS A 81 3.70 -0.09 -10.15
C CYS A 81 3.79 1.12 -11.08
N ARG A 82 2.69 1.85 -11.22
CA ARG A 82 2.63 3.10 -11.97
C ARG A 82 1.72 4.10 -11.29
N ILE A 83 2.11 5.37 -11.35
CA ILE A 83 1.27 6.52 -11.01
C ILE A 83 1.01 7.31 -12.28
N GLU A 84 -0.26 7.56 -12.59
CA GLU A 84 -0.69 8.26 -13.80
C GLU A 84 -1.62 9.41 -13.41
N ASN A 85 -1.45 10.59 -14.03
CA ASN A 85 -2.46 11.63 -13.97
C ASN A 85 -3.58 11.32 -14.96
N THR A 86 -4.81 11.18 -14.46
CA THR A 86 -5.99 10.88 -15.26
C THR A 86 -7.01 11.99 -15.14
N ALA A 87 -8.06 11.97 -15.98
CA ALA A 87 -9.17 12.92 -15.86
C ALA A 87 -9.89 12.87 -14.49
N LEU A 88 -9.70 11.78 -13.71
CA LEU A 88 -10.27 11.59 -12.37
C LEU A 88 -9.28 11.89 -11.25
N GLY A 89 -8.06 12.35 -11.57
CA GLY A 89 -6.96 12.59 -10.63
C GLY A 89 -5.84 11.54 -10.74
N LEU A 90 -4.93 11.57 -9.76
CA LEU A 90 -3.79 10.66 -9.69
C LEU A 90 -4.26 9.23 -9.43
N LYS A 91 -3.83 8.29 -10.27
CA LYS A 91 -4.16 6.87 -10.17
C LYS A 91 -2.91 6.06 -9.89
N LEU A 92 -2.95 5.26 -8.82
CA LEU A 92 -1.94 4.24 -8.52
C LEU A 92 -2.43 2.88 -9.03
N THR A 93 -1.57 2.17 -9.76
CA THR A 93 -1.83 0.80 -10.23
C THR A 93 -0.63 -0.10 -9.99
N LYS A 94 -0.83 -1.24 -9.30
CA LYS A 94 0.15 -2.33 -9.23
C LYS A 94 -0.01 -3.24 -10.44
N LEU A 95 1.02 -3.31 -11.26
CA LEU A 95 0.98 -3.93 -12.60
C LEU A 95 1.26 -5.43 -12.57
N SER A 96 1.98 -5.93 -11.56
CA SER A 96 2.43 -7.32 -11.49
C SER A 96 2.21 -7.95 -10.11
N GLY A 97 2.29 -9.28 -10.05
CA GLY A 97 2.06 -10.09 -8.84
C GLY A 97 0.61 -10.56 -8.72
N SER A 98 0.34 -11.37 -7.68
CA SER A 98 -0.96 -12.00 -7.47
C SER A 98 -2.02 -11.08 -6.86
N GLN A 99 -1.61 -10.07 -6.09
CA GLN A 99 -2.50 -9.04 -5.54
C GLN A 99 -2.18 -7.71 -6.23
N ARG A 100 -3.07 -7.24 -7.11
CA ARG A 100 -2.88 -6.06 -7.97
C ARG A 100 -3.93 -5.00 -7.64
N GLN A 101 -3.62 -4.16 -6.66
CA GLN A 101 -4.46 -3.03 -6.29
C GLN A 101 -4.38 -1.91 -7.32
N ALA A 102 -5.52 -1.26 -7.57
CA ALA A 102 -5.60 -0.05 -8.38
C ALA A 102 -6.66 0.91 -7.83
N GLY A 103 -6.39 2.21 -7.89
CA GLY A 103 -7.28 3.21 -7.31
C GLY A 103 -6.79 4.65 -7.47
N LEU A 104 -7.63 5.58 -7.05
CA LEU A 104 -7.37 7.02 -7.10
C LEU A 104 -6.79 7.51 -5.78
N LEU A 105 -5.92 8.53 -5.85
CA LEU A 105 -5.32 9.23 -4.74
C LEU A 105 -5.97 10.60 -4.59
N PHE A 106 -6.51 10.88 -3.40
CA PHE A 106 -7.19 12.12 -3.04
C PHE A 106 -6.36 12.85 -1.98
N PRO A 107 -5.97 14.12 -2.20
CA PRO A 107 -5.24 14.87 -1.19
C PRO A 107 -6.12 15.11 0.05
N GLU A 108 -5.63 14.76 1.23
CA GLU A 108 -6.28 15.08 2.52
C GLU A 108 -5.61 16.31 3.15
N ASN A 109 -4.27 16.31 3.15
CA ASN A 109 -3.42 17.41 3.61
C ASN A 109 -2.02 17.28 2.98
N ASP A 110 -1.07 18.12 3.38
CA ASP A 110 0.29 18.11 2.82
C ASP A 110 1.12 16.85 3.17
N ARG A 111 0.68 16.05 4.14
CA ARG A 111 1.37 14.84 4.63
C ARG A 111 0.70 13.53 4.23
N GLU A 112 -0.60 13.57 3.92
CA GLU A 112 -1.40 12.37 3.65
C GLU A 112 -2.28 12.55 2.41
N MET A 113 -2.35 11.49 1.58
CA MET A 113 -3.44 11.31 0.61
C MET A 113 -4.25 10.07 0.96
N VAL A 114 -5.54 10.09 0.69
CA VAL A 114 -6.39 8.90 0.78
C VAL A 114 -6.40 8.17 -0.56
N PHE A 115 -6.13 6.88 -0.53
CA PHE A 115 -6.34 5.97 -1.66
C PHE A 115 -7.72 5.33 -1.55
N LEU A 116 -8.53 5.46 -2.60
CA LEU A 116 -9.74 4.66 -2.78
C LEU A 116 -9.56 3.77 -4.01
N GLY A 117 -9.56 2.46 -3.78
CA GLY A 117 -9.31 1.51 -4.85
C GLY A 117 -9.92 0.15 -4.58
N SER A 118 -9.53 -0.79 -5.42
CA SER A 118 -9.96 -2.19 -5.33
C SER A 118 -8.78 -3.11 -5.64
N MET A 119 -8.92 -4.39 -5.30
CA MET A 119 -7.92 -5.42 -5.52
C MET A 119 -8.37 -6.41 -6.60
N ALA A 120 -7.51 -6.65 -7.59
CA ALA A 120 -7.59 -7.80 -8.48
C ALA A 120 -6.67 -8.92 -7.99
N LEU A 121 -7.14 -10.16 -8.09
CA LEU A 121 -6.41 -11.36 -7.69
C LEU A 121 -5.97 -12.21 -8.88
N ALA A 122 -4.77 -12.79 -8.78
CA ALA A 122 -4.20 -13.72 -9.75
C ALA A 122 -4.37 -13.22 -11.20
N SER A 123 -5.05 -14.02 -12.03
CA SER A 123 -5.31 -13.75 -13.45
C SER A 123 -6.54 -12.90 -13.73
N GLU A 124 -7.21 -12.35 -12.71
CA GLU A 124 -8.33 -11.43 -12.91
C GLU A 124 -7.93 -10.23 -13.79
N PRO A 125 -8.86 -9.61 -14.54
CA PRO A 125 -8.59 -8.31 -15.16
C PRO A 125 -8.18 -7.25 -14.13
N THR A 126 -7.70 -6.09 -14.60
CA THR A 126 -7.37 -4.95 -13.73
C THR A 126 -8.52 -4.65 -12.76
N ALA A 127 -8.16 -4.30 -11.52
CA ALA A 127 -9.13 -4.04 -10.47
C ALA A 127 -10.17 -2.99 -10.91
N ARG A 128 -11.43 -3.24 -10.53
CA ARG A 128 -12.53 -2.30 -10.80
C ARG A 128 -12.38 -1.04 -9.96
N ALA A 129 -13.15 -0.01 -10.29
CA ALA A 129 -13.25 1.17 -9.43
C ALA A 129 -13.79 0.79 -8.04
N TYR A 130 -13.37 1.53 -7.02
CA TYR A 130 -13.91 1.42 -5.66
C TYR A 130 -15.45 1.46 -5.69
N GLY A 131 -16.10 0.62 -4.88
CA GLY A 131 -17.56 0.51 -4.76
C GLY A 131 -18.20 -0.48 -5.75
N GLN A 132 -17.46 -0.98 -6.74
CA GLN A 132 -17.95 -1.97 -7.70
C GLN A 132 -17.83 -3.41 -7.19
N ARG A 133 -16.95 -3.65 -6.21
CA ARG A 133 -16.69 -4.95 -5.56
C ARG A 133 -16.38 -4.72 -4.08
N PRO A 134 -17.41 -4.54 -3.23
CA PRO A 134 -17.23 -4.18 -1.81
C PRO A 134 -16.28 -5.11 -1.04
N GLU A 135 -16.22 -6.39 -1.39
CA GLU A 135 -15.32 -7.38 -0.80
C GLU A 135 -13.83 -7.21 -1.19
N ARG A 136 -13.56 -6.37 -2.20
CA ARG A 136 -12.22 -6.04 -2.71
C ARG A 136 -11.84 -4.58 -2.47
N ASP A 137 -12.76 -3.78 -1.96
CA ASP A 137 -12.54 -2.35 -1.78
C ASP A 137 -11.48 -2.08 -0.72
N MET A 138 -10.69 -1.04 -0.97
CA MET A 138 -9.57 -0.64 -0.15
C MET A 138 -9.64 0.86 0.10
N VAL A 139 -9.51 1.22 1.38
CA VAL A 139 -9.25 2.59 1.82
C VAL A 139 -7.90 2.59 2.52
N SER A 140 -6.99 3.46 2.07
CA SER A 140 -5.60 3.45 2.55
C SER A 140 -5.04 4.86 2.59
N VAL A 141 -3.94 5.05 3.32
CA VAL A 141 -3.27 6.35 3.42
C VAL A 141 -1.93 6.27 2.72
N LEU A 142 -1.71 7.14 1.75
CA LEU A 142 -0.40 7.36 1.15
C LEU A 142 0.35 8.39 1.98
N GLU A 143 1.56 8.04 2.37
CA GLU A 143 2.49 8.89 3.11
C GLU A 143 3.82 8.97 2.38
N ARG A 144 4.44 10.15 2.36
CA ARG A 144 5.82 10.31 1.94
C ARG A 144 6.73 10.06 3.15
N ILE A 145 7.71 9.18 2.99
CA ILE A 145 8.62 8.76 4.08
C ILE A 145 10.10 9.01 3.75
N GLY A 146 10.41 9.47 2.55
CA GLY A 146 11.76 9.85 2.13
C GLY A 146 11.72 10.79 0.93
N GLU A 147 12.89 11.15 0.40
CA GLU A 147 12.96 12.09 -0.73
C GLU A 147 12.16 11.59 -1.95
N SER A 148 12.39 10.32 -2.30
CA SER A 148 11.76 9.58 -3.40
C SER A 148 11.22 8.24 -2.90
N ARG A 149 10.56 8.25 -1.74
CA ARG A 149 10.03 7.04 -1.10
C ARG A 149 8.69 7.32 -0.44
N TRP A 150 7.70 6.52 -0.79
CA TRP A 150 6.35 6.58 -0.27
C TRP A 150 5.92 5.23 0.27
N ARG A 151 4.90 5.24 1.12
CA ARG A 151 4.21 4.03 1.55
C ARG A 151 2.71 4.23 1.48
N LEU A 152 2.00 3.23 0.99
CA LEU A 152 0.55 3.15 1.09
C LEU A 152 0.19 2.19 2.22
N VAL A 153 -0.47 2.72 3.25
CA VAL A 153 -0.83 2.01 4.47
C VAL A 153 -2.31 1.61 4.43
N THR A 154 -2.57 0.31 4.38
CA THR A 154 -3.91 -0.30 4.41
C THR A 154 -4.16 -0.92 5.78
N PRO A 155 -4.91 -0.26 6.68
CA PRO A 155 -5.23 -0.82 7.99
C PRO A 155 -6.34 -1.86 7.88
N TRP A 156 -6.21 -2.95 8.64
CA TRP A 156 -7.20 -4.02 8.73
C TRP A 156 -7.70 -4.48 7.35
N PRO A 157 -6.80 -4.90 6.44
CA PRO A 157 -7.20 -5.40 5.13
C PRO A 157 -8.19 -6.56 5.30
N ALA A 158 -8.96 -6.87 4.25
CA ALA A 158 -10.02 -7.87 4.35
C ALA A 158 -9.52 -9.27 4.77
N ASN A 159 -8.23 -9.58 4.57
CA ASN A 159 -7.67 -10.89 4.85
C ASN A 159 -6.23 -10.79 5.39
N GLU A 160 -5.77 -11.88 6.01
CA GLU A 160 -4.38 -12.21 6.34
C GLU A 160 -3.73 -11.38 7.47
N SER A 161 -3.48 -10.09 7.23
CA SER A 161 -2.60 -9.25 8.05
C SER A 161 -3.37 -8.16 8.80
N ASN A 162 -2.76 -7.59 9.84
CA ASN A 162 -3.36 -6.45 10.53
C ASN A 162 -3.10 -5.13 9.78
N LEU A 163 -1.98 -5.06 9.08
CA LEU A 163 -1.54 -3.89 8.32
C LEU A 163 -0.80 -4.34 7.05
N ASP A 164 -1.27 -3.88 5.90
CA ASP A 164 -0.52 -4.00 4.64
C ASP A 164 0.13 -2.65 4.31
N ILE A 165 1.41 -2.70 3.95
CA ILE A 165 2.17 -1.55 3.47
C ILE A 165 2.63 -1.82 2.05
N LEU A 166 2.21 -1.02 1.07
CA LEU A 166 2.83 -0.99 -0.24
C LEU A 166 3.90 0.10 -0.28
N GLU A 167 5.16 -0.31 -0.27
CA GLU A 167 6.28 0.60 -0.51
C GLU A 167 6.33 1.01 -1.97
N LEU A 168 6.60 2.29 -2.24
CA LEU A 168 6.71 2.88 -3.57
C LEU A 168 8.01 3.67 -3.68
N VAL A 169 8.83 3.31 -4.67
CA VAL A 169 10.06 4.02 -5.04
C VAL A 169 10.04 4.25 -6.54
N PRO A 170 10.30 5.46 -7.05
CA PRO A 170 10.39 5.71 -8.49
C PRO A 170 11.34 4.70 -9.15
N ALA A 171 10.88 4.09 -10.23
CA ALA A 171 11.74 3.25 -11.04
C ALA A 171 12.80 4.13 -11.70
N PRO A 172 14.02 3.63 -11.92
CA PRO A 172 14.99 4.32 -12.77
C PRO A 172 14.31 4.69 -14.09
N ALA A 173 14.57 5.89 -14.60
CA ALA A 173 14.05 6.29 -15.90
C ALA A 173 14.51 5.25 -16.95
N GLY A 174 13.58 4.42 -17.41
CA GLY A 174 13.83 3.59 -18.58
C GLY A 174 13.97 4.51 -19.78
N THR A 175 15.04 4.35 -20.56
CA THR A 175 15.20 5.02 -21.86
C THR A 175 13.88 4.89 -22.62
N PRO A 176 13.24 5.98 -23.08
CA PRO A 176 12.02 5.89 -23.86
C PRO A 176 12.30 5.01 -25.07
N ALA A 177 11.52 3.95 -25.26
CA ALA A 177 11.55 3.21 -26.51
C ALA A 177 11.26 4.21 -27.63
N ARG A 178 12.26 4.46 -28.49
CA ARG A 178 12.09 5.25 -29.71
C ARG A 178 10.89 4.66 -30.44
N ARG A 179 9.80 5.44 -30.53
CA ARG A 179 8.71 5.15 -31.45
C ARG A 179 9.34 5.11 -32.84
N ARG A 180 9.27 3.96 -33.50
CA ARG A 180 9.58 3.82 -34.93
C ARG A 180 8.42 4.37 -35.72
#